data_AF-A0A969E1X3-F1
#
_entry.id   AF-A0A969E1X3-F1
#
_cell.length_a   1.000
_cell.length_b   1.000
_cell.length_c   1.000
_cell.angle_alpha   90.00
_cell.angle_beta   90.00
_cell.angle_gamma   90.00
#
_symmetry.space_group_name_H-M   'P 1'
#
loop_
_entity.id
_entity.type
_entity.pdbx_description
1 polymer ?
#
loop_
_entity_poly.entity_id
_entity_poly.type
_entity_poly.pdbx_seq_one_letter_code
_entity_poly.pdbx_strand_id
1 'polypeptide(L)'
;MINQTTKDKIEALQQQYKSLAKGNEPLLKEITLAEIPELVYNSNAIENSTLTLEDTEKILSGGILERKVNVREVYEAKNLAKLTENLLEKTNPNSTSNSF
;
A
#
# COMPACT_ATOMS: atom_id res chain seq x y z
N MET A 1 -8.65 -25.16 -5.35
CA MET A 1 -8.95 -25.26 -3.91
C MET A 1 -7.63 -25.36 -3.16
N ILE A 2 -7.35 -24.48 -2.18
CA ILE A 2 -6.08 -24.50 -1.43
C ILE A 2 -6.06 -25.72 -0.48
N ASN A 3 -4.97 -26.48 -0.48
CA ASN A 3 -4.82 -27.70 0.34
C ASN A 3 -4.61 -27.37 1.84
N GLN A 4 -4.80 -28.35 2.72
CA GLN A 4 -4.70 -28.13 4.17
C GLN A 4 -3.30 -27.67 4.61
N THR A 5 -2.25 -28.28 4.07
CA THR A 5 -0.86 -27.90 4.38
C THR A 5 -0.56 -26.43 4.10
N THR A 6 -1.08 -25.88 2.99
CA THR A 6 -0.94 -24.45 2.68
C THR A 6 -1.71 -23.58 3.67
N LYS A 7 -2.90 -24.00 4.10
CA LYS A 7 -3.67 -23.27 5.13
C LYS A 7 -2.93 -23.24 6.45
N ASP A 8 -2.40 -24.38 6.89
CA ASP A 8 -1.63 -24.49 8.14
C ASP A 8 -0.39 -23.58 8.09
N LYS A 9 0.28 -23.51 6.94
CA LYS A 9 1.42 -22.60 6.73
C LYS A 9 1.02 -21.13 6.81
N ILE A 10 -0.10 -20.73 6.21
CA ILE A 10 -0.62 -19.35 6.29
C ILE A 10 -0.94 -18.99 7.74
N GLU A 11 -1.56 -19.90 8.48
CA GLU A 11 -1.90 -19.67 9.89
C GLU A 11 -0.63 -19.50 10.75
N ALA A 12 0.37 -20.37 10.57
CA ALA A 12 1.65 -20.26 11.27
C ALA A 12 2.36 -18.93 11.00
N LEU A 13 2.40 -18.48 9.73
CA LEU A 13 2.98 -17.20 9.34
C LEU A 13 2.21 -16.02 9.94
N GLN A 14 0.88 -16.08 9.96
CA GLN A 14 0.05 -15.04 10.56
C GLN A 14 0.30 -14.92 12.08
N GLN A 15 0.42 -16.05 12.78
CA GLN A 15 0.73 -16.05 14.22
C GLN A 15 2.11 -15.46 14.49
N GLN A 16 3.11 -15.82 13.68
CA GLN A 16 4.46 -15.26 13.76
C GLN A 16 4.47 -13.76 13.48
N TYR A 17 3.74 -13.29 12.47
CA TYR A 17 3.60 -11.86 12.19
C TYR A 17 3.02 -11.12 13.40
N LYS A 18 1.91 -11.61 13.97
CA LYS A 18 1.25 -10.99 15.12
C LYS A 18 2.17 -10.90 16.35
N SER A 19 3.01 -11.91 16.58
CA SER A 19 3.95 -11.88 17.71
C SER A 19 5.07 -10.87 17.50
N LEU A 20 5.62 -10.77 16.29
CA LEU A 20 6.67 -9.81 15.93
C LEU A 20 6.16 -8.37 15.82
N ALA A 21 4.91 -8.19 15.39
CA ALA A 21 4.28 -6.88 15.21
C ALA A 21 4.15 -6.09 16.53
N LYS A 22 3.93 -6.80 17.64
CA LYS A 22 3.68 -6.20 18.95
C LYS A 22 4.88 -5.38 19.41
N GLY A 23 4.69 -4.08 19.63
CA GLY A 23 5.74 -3.16 20.07
C GLY A 23 6.63 -2.64 18.94
N ASN A 24 6.36 -3.03 17.69
CA ASN A 24 7.07 -2.58 16.48
C ASN A 24 6.17 -1.75 15.55
N GLU A 25 5.13 -1.10 16.09
CA GLU A 25 4.14 -0.35 15.32
C GLU A 25 4.76 0.77 14.46
N PRO A 26 5.77 1.55 14.94
CA PRO A 26 6.44 2.54 14.09
C PRO A 26 7.17 1.90 12.90
N LEU A 27 7.84 0.76 13.13
CA LEU A 27 8.55 0.05 12.06
C LEU A 27 7.57 -0.51 11.02
N LEU A 28 6.45 -1.08 11.47
CA LEU A 28 5.39 -1.53 10.58
C LEU A 28 4.79 -0.40 9.75
N LYS A 29 4.67 0.80 10.34
CA LYS A 29 4.25 2.01 9.59
C LYS A 29 5.25 2.31 8.46
N GLU A 30 6.54 2.34 8.75
CA GLU A 30 7.58 2.59 7.73
C GLU A 30 7.58 1.53 6.62
N ILE A 31 7.45 0.24 6.99
CA ILE A 31 7.32 -0.85 6.01
C ILE A 31 6.10 -0.63 5.13
N THR A 32 4.95 -0.32 5.73
CA THR A 32 3.70 -0.12 4.98
C THR A 32 3.82 1.08 4.04
N LEU A 33 4.45 2.18 4.46
CA LEU A 33 4.69 3.35 3.61
C LEU A 33 5.59 3.00 2.42
N ALA A 34 6.63 2.20 2.63
CA ALA A 34 7.52 1.75 1.56
C ALA A 34 6.82 0.84 0.53
N GLU A 35 5.77 0.12 0.94
CA GLU A 35 4.99 -0.79 0.08
C GLU A 35 3.86 -0.07 -0.71
N ILE A 36 3.58 1.21 -0.42
CA ILE A 36 2.51 1.97 -1.09
C ILE A 36 2.63 1.97 -2.64
N PRO A 37 3.80 2.20 -3.25
CA PRO A 37 3.92 2.18 -4.71
C PRO A 37 3.49 0.85 -5.32
N GLU A 38 3.86 -0.27 -4.69
CA GLU A 38 3.50 -1.61 -5.17
C GLU A 38 2.02 -1.90 -4.97
N LEU A 39 1.44 -1.50 -3.83
CA LEU A 39 0.00 -1.61 -3.57
C LEU A 39 -0.82 -0.84 -4.61
N VAL A 40 -0.41 0.39 -4.90
CA VAL A 40 -1.08 1.26 -5.88
C VAL A 40 -0.96 0.68 -7.29
N TYR A 41 0.25 0.28 -7.69
CA TYR A 41 0.49 -0.34 -9.00
C TYR A 41 -0.38 -1.59 -9.18
N ASN A 42 -0.36 -2.51 -8.23
CA ASN A 42 -1.12 -3.76 -8.31
C ASN A 42 -2.63 -3.50 -8.38
N SER A 43 -3.16 -2.58 -7.57
CA SER A 43 -4.59 -2.23 -7.58
C SER A 43 -5.01 -1.62 -8.92
N ASN A 44 -4.26 -0.65 -9.43
CA ASN A 44 -4.59 0.02 -10.69
C ASN A 44 -4.41 -0.92 -11.90
N ALA A 45 -3.43 -1.83 -11.86
CA ALA A 45 -3.23 -2.82 -12.90
C ALA A 45 -4.42 -3.79 -13.02
N ILE A 46 -5.05 -4.17 -11.89
CA ILE A 46 -6.29 -4.98 -11.89
C ILE A 46 -7.44 -4.23 -12.59
N GLU A 47 -7.46 -2.90 -12.51
CA GLU A 47 -8.45 -2.03 -13.17
C GLU A 47 -8.07 -1.62 -14.60
N ASN A 48 -7.07 -2.29 -15.20
CA ASN A 48 -6.56 -2.07 -16.56
C ASN A 48 -5.77 -0.76 -16.75
N SER A 49 -5.13 -0.25 -15.70
CA SER A 49 -4.09 0.76 -15.90
C SER A 49 -2.90 0.18 -16.67
N THR A 50 -2.30 1.03 -17.49
CA THR A 50 -1.10 0.79 -18.29
C THR A 50 0.17 1.32 -17.64
N LEU A 51 0.08 1.91 -16.44
CA LEU A 51 1.24 2.37 -15.68
C LEU A 51 2.09 1.18 -15.25
N THR A 52 3.40 1.27 -15.47
CA THR A 52 4.35 0.31 -14.88
C THR A 52 4.58 0.62 -13.40
N LEU A 53 5.23 -0.30 -12.68
CA LEU A 53 5.66 -0.02 -11.31
C LEU A 53 6.60 1.19 -11.26
N GLU A 54 7.57 1.27 -12.18
CA GLU A 54 8.48 2.40 -12.30
C GLU A 54 7.75 3.72 -12.58
N ASP A 55 6.75 3.72 -13.48
CA ASP A 55 5.92 4.90 -13.71
C ASP A 55 5.20 5.32 -12.43
N THR A 56 4.66 4.36 -11.68
CA THR A 56 3.94 4.59 -10.42
C THR A 56 4.87 5.20 -9.37
N GLU A 57 6.08 4.65 -9.18
CA GLU A 57 7.10 5.20 -8.28
C GLU A 57 7.51 6.63 -8.68
N LYS A 58 7.74 6.88 -9.98
CA LYS A 58 8.04 8.23 -10.50
C LYS A 58 6.87 9.19 -10.24
N ILE A 59 5.63 8.78 -10.46
CA ILE A 59 4.44 9.60 -10.20
C ILE A 59 4.32 9.98 -8.71
N LEU A 60 4.50 9.01 -7.82
CA LEU A 60 4.33 9.20 -6.37
C LEU A 60 5.47 10.03 -5.75
N SER A 61 6.69 9.90 -6.27
CA SER A 61 7.84 10.73 -5.87
C SER A 61 7.82 12.16 -6.45
N GLY A 62 6.84 12.48 -7.31
CA GLY A 62 6.74 13.78 -7.98
C GLY A 62 7.70 13.96 -9.15
N GLY A 63 8.26 12.87 -9.67
CA GLY A 63 9.12 12.83 -10.84
C GLY A 63 8.38 13.06 -12.16
N ILE A 64 9.16 13.11 -13.25
CA ILE A 64 8.67 13.31 -14.61
C ILE A 64 8.62 11.95 -15.31
N LEU A 65 7.53 11.70 -16.05
CA LEU A 65 7.41 10.52 -16.89
C LEU A 65 8.05 10.76 -18.26
N GLU A 66 8.82 9.78 -18.72
CA GLU A 66 9.52 9.83 -20.01
C GLU A 66 8.57 9.57 -21.19
N ARG A 67 7.41 8.98 -20.94
CA ARG A 67 6.39 8.62 -21.93
C ARG A 67 5.07 9.34 -21.72
N LYS A 68 4.26 9.42 -22.78
CA LYS A 68 2.87 9.88 -22.67
C LYS A 68 2.02 8.84 -21.95
N VAL A 69 1.32 9.27 -20.91
CA VAL A 69 0.35 8.47 -20.14
C VAL A 69 -0.98 9.19 -20.09
N ASN A 70 -2.06 8.47 -19.79
CA ASN A 70 -3.34 9.12 -19.56
C ASN A 70 -3.30 9.89 -18.24
N VAL A 71 -3.71 11.16 -18.27
CA VAL A 71 -3.82 12.01 -17.08
C VAL A 71 -4.71 11.38 -16.01
N ARG A 72 -5.76 10.66 -16.41
CA ARG A 72 -6.63 9.91 -15.50
C ARG A 72 -5.83 8.94 -14.63
N GLU A 73 -4.98 8.12 -15.24
CA GLU A 73 -4.22 7.08 -14.53
C GLU A 73 -3.24 7.69 -13.52
N VAL A 74 -2.65 8.85 -13.86
CA VAL A 74 -1.79 9.60 -12.95
C VAL A 74 -2.55 10.05 -11.71
N TYR A 75 -3.78 10.54 -11.87
CA TYR A 75 -4.60 10.95 -10.73
C TYR A 75 -5.12 9.76 -9.93
N GLU A 76 -5.49 8.65 -10.58
CA GLU A 76 -5.89 7.41 -9.90
C GLU A 76 -4.76 6.90 -9.00
N ALA A 77 -3.52 6.82 -9.51
CA ALA A 77 -2.35 6.45 -8.72
C ALA A 77 -2.13 7.38 -7.51
N LYS A 78 -2.13 8.71 -7.72
CA LYS A 78 -1.93 9.69 -6.65
C LYS A 78 -3.03 9.64 -5.59
N ASN A 79 -4.29 9.51 -6.03
CA ASN A 79 -5.44 9.50 -5.13
C ASN A 79 -5.46 8.22 -4.29
N LEU A 80 -5.13 7.07 -4.88
CA LEU A 80 -5.08 5.81 -4.16
C LEU A 80 -3.93 5.78 -3.14
N ALA A 81 -2.75 6.28 -3.50
CA ALA A 81 -1.64 6.44 -2.55
C ALA A 81 -2.06 7.29 -1.35
N LYS A 82 -2.60 8.48 -1.61
CA LYS A 82 -3.08 9.40 -0.57
C LYS A 82 -4.17 8.75 0.29
N LEU A 83 -5.12 8.02 -0.29
CA LEU A 83 -6.15 7.32 0.47
C LEU A 83 -5.53 6.27 1.40
N THR A 84 -4.54 5.52 0.91
CA THR A 84 -3.84 4.47 1.65
C THR A 84 -3.09 5.04 2.84
N GLU A 85 -2.36 6.15 2.66
CA GLU A 85 -1.70 6.89 3.74
C GLU A 85 -2.70 7.36 4.80
N ASN A 86 -3.81 7.96 4.38
CA ASN A 86 -4.84 8.44 5.31
C ASN A 86 -5.48 7.29 6.12
N LEU A 87 -5.68 6.12 5.52
CA LEU A 87 -6.18 4.94 6.24
C LEU A 87 -5.17 4.43 7.26
N LEU A 88 -3.87 4.46 6.92
CA LEU A 88 -2.79 4.10 7.85
C LEU A 88 -2.73 5.06 9.05
N GLU A 89 -2.97 6.35 8.85
CA GLU A 89 -2.98 7.35 9.93
C GLU A 89 -4.21 7.24 10.84
N LYS A 90 -5.39 6.97 10.26
CA LYS A 90 -6.65 6.81 11.00
C LYS A 90 -6.75 5.52 11.80
N THR A 91 -6.05 4.48 11.38
CA THR A 91 -6.02 3.18 12.08
C THR A 91 -5.10 3.17 13.29
N ASN A 92 -4.37 4.25 13.55
CA ASN A 92 -3.67 4.46 14.81
C ASN A 92 -4.70 4.82 15.91
N PRO A 93 -4.97 3.95 16.90
CA PRO A 93 -6.03 4.15 17.88
C PRO A 93 -5.82 5.36 18.81
N ASN A 94 -4.68 6.06 18.71
CA ASN A 94 -4.37 7.28 19.45
C ASN A 94 -4.61 8.59 18.65
N SER A 95 -5.09 8.50 17.41
CA SER A 95 -5.34 9.66 16.53
C SER A 95 -6.79 10.19 16.62
N THR A 96 -7.40 10.18 17.82
CA THR A 96 -8.54 11.06 18.13
C THR A 96 -8.02 12.32 18.81
N SER A 97 -7.40 13.20 18.03
CA SER A 97 -7.36 14.62 18.35
C SER A 97 -8.32 15.34 17.40
N ASN A 98 -9.34 15.93 18.01
CA ASN A 98 -10.30 16.87 17.45
C ASN A 98 -9.69 17.94 16.53
N SER A 99 -10.60 18.58 15.78
CA SER A 99 -10.49 19.79 14.92
C SER A 99 -10.56 19.43 13.43
N PHE A 100 -11.65 19.69 12.70
CA PHE A 100 -12.61 20.81 12.72
C PHE A 100 -14.06 20.36 12.51
#